data_AF-A0A1Z8STS3-F1
#
_entry.id   AF-A0A1Z8STS3-F1
#
_cell.length_a   1.000
_cell.length_b   1.000
_cell.length_c   1.000
_cell.angle_alpha   90.00
_cell.angle_beta   90.00
_cell.angle_gamma   90.00
#
_symmetry.space_group_name_H-M   'P 1'
#
loop_
_entity.id
_entity.type
_entity.pdbx_description
1 polymer ?
#
loop_
_entity_poly.entity_id
_entity_poly.type
_entity_poly.pdbx_seq_one_letter_code
_entity_poly.pdbx_strand_id
1 'polypeptide(L)' 'MKVRIRKSGIKRKRQGFRARMKTKAGRKQINARRRKGSTRLTAWG' A
#
# COMPACT_ATOMS: atom_id res chain seq x y z
N MET A 1 -0.16 11.61 -26.67
CA MET A 1 0.89 11.06 -25.79
C MET A 1 0.27 10.29 -24.62
N LYS A 2 0.72 9.08 -24.29
CA LYS A 2 0.18 8.26 -23.19
C LYS A 2 0.88 8.59 -21.87
N VAL A 3 0.11 9.00 -20.85
CA VAL A 3 0.65 9.29 -19.51
C VAL A 3 1.11 8.03 -18.77
N ARG A 4 2.23 8.12 -18.05
CA ARG A 4 2.86 7.03 -17.30
C ARG A 4 2.01 6.55 -16.12
N ILE A 5 1.36 7.48 -15.40
CA ILE A 5 0.51 7.16 -14.25
C ILE A 5 -0.95 7.33 -14.67
N ARG A 6 -1.68 6.21 -14.78
CA ARG A 6 -3.13 6.20 -14.94
C ARG A 6 -3.78 5.89 -13.61
N LYS A 7 -4.62 6.80 -13.11
CA LYS A 7 -5.32 6.65 -11.82
C LYS A 7 -6.53 5.73 -11.99
N SER A 8 -6.49 4.55 -11.36
CA SER A 8 -7.65 3.64 -11.28
C SER A 8 -7.91 3.28 -9.82
N GLY A 9 -9.13 3.53 -9.35
CA GLY A 9 -9.54 3.23 -7.97
C GLY A 9 -9.42 1.75 -7.63
N ILE A 10 -9.82 0.86 -8.55
CA ILE A 10 -9.75 -0.60 -8.39
C ILE A 10 -8.29 -1.05 -8.23
N LYS A 11 -7.38 -0.54 -9.07
CA LYS A 11 -5.95 -0.90 -8.98
C LYS A 11 -5.33 -0.45 -7.66
N ARG A 12 -5.73 0.72 -7.13
CA ARG A 12 -5.28 1.21 -5.82
C ARG A 12 -5.81 0.35 -4.67
N LYS A 13 -7.10 0.00 -4.67
CA LYS A 13 -7.70 -0.89 -3.65
C LYS A 13 -7.00 -2.26 -3.59
N ARG A 14 -6.64 -2.83 -4.74
CA ARG A 14 -5.86 -4.08 -4.84
C ARG A 14 -4.45 -4.00 -4.23
N GLN A 15 -3.94 -2.80 -3.96
CA GLN A 15 -2.63 -2.56 -3.33
C GLN A 15 -2.74 -2.04 -1.88
N GLY A 16 -3.96 -2.00 -1.33
CA GLY A 16 -4.25 -1.46 0.01
C GLY A 16 -3.83 -2.38 1.16
N PHE A 17 -4.29 -2.04 2.36
CA PHE A 17 -3.88 -2.71 3.62
C PHE A 17 -4.05 -4.23 3.59
N ARG A 18 -5.21 -4.72 3.14
CA ARG A 18 -5.50 -6.16 3.06
C ARG A 18 -4.49 -6.91 2.18
N ALA A 19 -4.08 -6.31 1.06
CA ALA A 19 -3.09 -6.90 0.17
C ALA A 19 -1.70 -7.01 0.84
N ARG A 20 -1.34 -6.03 1.68
CA ARG A 20 -0.10 -6.06 2.47
C ARG A 20 -0.14 -7.14 3.55
N MET A 21 -1.29 -7.34 4.18
CA MET A 21 -1.42 -8.35 5.24
C MET A 21 -1.37 -9.79 4.74
N LYS A 22 -1.65 -10.03 3.45
CA LYS A 22 -1.64 -11.38 2.84
C LYS A 22 -0.25 -12.03 2.85
N THR A 23 0.82 -11.26 2.63
CA THR A 23 2.19 -11.80 2.48
C THR A 23 3.08 -11.50 3.69
N LYS A 24 4.06 -12.37 3.97
CA LYS A 24 5.06 -12.15 5.04
C LYS A 24 5.83 -10.85 4.82
N ALA A 25 6.22 -10.56 3.58
CA ALA A 25 6.93 -9.33 3.21
C ALA A 25 6.05 -8.08 3.41
N GLY A 26 4.78 -8.12 3.04
CA GLY A 26 3.86 -7.00 3.24
C GLY A 26 3.62 -6.71 4.73
N ARG A 27 3.48 -7.74 5.57
CA ARG A 27 3.42 -7.57 7.03
C ARG A 27 4.67 -6.91 7.60
N LYS A 28 5.87 -7.30 7.13
CA LYS A 28 7.14 -6.65 7.52
C LYS A 28 7.13 -5.14 7.20
N GLN A 29 6.67 -4.76 6.01
CA GLN A 29 6.59 -3.34 5.62
C GLN A 29 5.64 -2.53 6.50
N ILE A 30 4.47 -3.09 6.84
CA ILE A 30 3.51 -2.45 7.74
C ILE A 30 4.11 -2.30 9.14
N ASN A 31 4.75 -3.33 9.67
CA ASN A 31 5.39 -3.26 10.98
C ASN A 31 6.53 -2.25 11.02
N ALA A 32 7.32 -2.13 9.96
CA ALA A 32 8.33 -1.08 9.83
C ALA A 32 7.71 0.34 9.85
N ARG A 33 6.59 0.53 9.13
CA ARG A 33 5.86 1.81 9.13
C ARG A 33 5.25 2.14 10.49
N ARG A 34 4.72 1.14 11.21
CA ARG A 34 4.23 1.30 12.58
C ARG A 34 5.35 1.69 13.53
N ARG A 35 6.51 1.02 13.46
CA ARG A 35 7.68 1.35 14.28
C ARG A 35 8.17 2.78 14.01
N LYS A 36 8.10 3.23 12.76
CA LYS A 36 8.42 4.62 12.39
C LYS A 36 7.37 5.64 12.91
N GLY A 37 6.19 5.21 13.34
CA GLY A 37 5.09 6.10 13.71
C GLY A 37 4.40 6.75 12.50
N SER A 38 4.41 6.09 11.34
CA SER A 38 3.79 6.67 10.14
C SER A 38 2.28 6.73 10.28
N THR A 39 1.71 7.92 10.10
CA THR A 39 0.25 8.16 10.11
C THR A 39 -0.48 7.40 9.00
N ARG A 40 0.21 7.05 7.90
CA ARG A 40 -0.34 6.23 6.81
C ARG A 40 0.48 4.96 6.60
N LEU A 41 -0.12 3.82 6.95
CA LEU A 41 0.50 2.51 6.82
C LEU A 41 0.52 1.99 5.38
N THR A 42 -0.36 2.50 4.51
CA THR A 42 -0.45 2.13 3.10
C THR A 42 -0.44 3.36 2.21
N ALA A 43 -0.04 3.19 0.94
CA ALA A 43 -0.07 4.29 -0.03
C ALA A 43 -1.50 4.73 -0.40
N TRP A 44 -2.47 3.81 -0.28
CA TRP A 44 -3.87 4.01 -0.65
C TRP A 44 -4.73 3.37 0.43
N GLY A 45 -5.10 4.16 1.43
CA GLY A 45 -5.93 3.78 2.59
C GLY A 45 -6.88 4.91 2.89
#